data_AF-A0A1I9YUL2-F1
#
_entry.id   AF-A0A1I9YUL2-F1
#
_cell.length_a   1.000
_cell.length_b   1.000
_cell.length_c   1.000
_cell.angle_alpha   90.00
_cell.angle_beta   90.00
_cell.angle_gamma   90.00
#
_symmetry.space_group_name_H-M   'P 1'
#
loop_
_entity.id
_entity.type
_entity.pdbx_description
1 polymer ?
#
loop_
_entity_poly.entity_id
_entity_poly.type
_entity_poly.pdbx_seq_one_letter_code
_entity_poly.pdbx_strand_id
1 'polypeptide(L)'
;MSPLVRAACASGQRLAVRRAARSSQRVFVGVCALIFAASVAATLAHSASMSAMGALPMPGGWSMSTLWMPTCGRTWARTAASFIGMWIVMMAAMMLPSFVPTLLRYRDAVASRANPGRLAVLTMLVSGAYAVVWTALGVAVFALGASLAALALRWPPLARAVPLAASLVILLAGALQFSTWKARRLACSRATPSLPADAACAWRYGLRIGIDCGACCGGLTAILLVVGMTDLPLMAAVTAAITAERLAPDGARVARAIGAIALGGAGLLLVRAIAAG
;
A
#
# COMPACT_ATOMS: atom_id res chain seq x y z
N MET A 1 1.35 -54.67 -16.39
CA MET A 1 2.09 -53.78 -15.46
C MET A 1 1.83 -54.19 -14.02
N SER A 2 2.88 -54.54 -13.28
CA SER A 2 2.76 -54.92 -11.87
C SER A 2 2.30 -53.74 -10.98
N PRO A 3 1.60 -54.00 -9.86
CA PRO A 3 1.15 -52.95 -8.94
C PRO A 3 2.28 -52.08 -8.40
N LEU A 4 3.50 -52.65 -8.27
CA LEU A 4 4.72 -51.95 -7.88
C LEU A 4 5.13 -50.86 -8.89
N VAL A 5 5.01 -51.13 -10.20
CA VAL A 5 5.34 -50.14 -11.24
C VAL A 5 4.33 -48.99 -11.25
N ARG A 6 3.04 -49.26 -10.98
CA ARG A 6 2.00 -48.22 -10.84
C ARG A 6 2.24 -47.32 -9.62
N ALA A 7 2.61 -47.90 -8.48
CA ALA A 7 2.91 -47.14 -7.27
C ALA A 7 4.16 -46.25 -7.42
N ALA A 8 5.21 -46.75 -8.07
CA ALA A 8 6.44 -46.01 -8.36
C ALA A 8 6.22 -44.87 -9.37
N CYS A 9 5.39 -45.08 -10.40
CA CYS A 9 5.05 -44.04 -11.36
C CYS A 9 4.22 -42.92 -10.68
N ALA A 10 3.24 -43.28 -9.85
CA ALA A 10 2.42 -42.33 -9.11
C ALA A 10 3.21 -41.54 -8.05
N SER A 11 4.23 -42.14 -7.42
CA SER A 11 5.11 -41.43 -6.48
C SER A 11 6.07 -40.48 -7.21
N GLY A 12 6.64 -40.90 -8.34
CA GLY A 12 7.47 -40.05 -9.21
C GLY A 12 6.70 -38.84 -9.74
N GLN A 13 5.47 -39.02 -10.18
CA GLN A 13 4.61 -37.94 -10.65
C GLN A 13 4.24 -36.95 -9.54
N ARG A 14 3.97 -37.44 -8.32
CA ARG A 14 3.76 -36.58 -7.13
C ARG A 14 4.99 -35.77 -6.75
N LEU A 15 6.19 -36.36 -6.83
CA LEU A 15 7.45 -35.67 -6.56
C LEU A 15 7.75 -34.60 -7.63
N ALA A 16 7.51 -34.91 -8.90
CA ALA A 16 7.68 -33.97 -10.01
C ALA A 16 6.73 -32.75 -9.86
N VAL A 17 5.45 -32.99 -9.57
CA VAL A 17 4.46 -31.92 -9.32
C VAL A 17 4.88 -31.05 -8.12
N ARG A 18 5.32 -31.67 -7.00
CA ARG A 18 5.80 -30.92 -5.83
C ARG A 18 7.09 -30.13 -6.09
N ARG A 19 7.99 -30.61 -6.95
CA ARG A 19 9.19 -29.86 -7.36
C ARG A 19 8.83 -28.70 -8.28
N ALA A 20 7.94 -28.90 -9.24
CA ALA A 20 7.47 -27.86 -10.15
C ALA A 20 6.75 -26.73 -9.38
N ALA A 21 5.89 -27.07 -8.43
CA ALA A 21 5.22 -26.10 -7.55
C ALA A 21 6.22 -25.28 -6.73
N ARG A 22 7.22 -25.94 -6.10
CA ARG A 22 8.29 -25.26 -5.35
C ARG A 22 9.17 -24.37 -6.22
N SER A 23 9.50 -24.81 -7.43
CA SER A 23 10.27 -24.00 -8.39
C SER A 23 9.48 -22.74 -8.79
N SER A 24 8.21 -22.90 -9.18
CA SER A 24 7.33 -21.77 -9.52
C SER A 24 7.18 -20.78 -8.36
N GLN A 25 7.11 -21.26 -7.11
CA GLN A 25 7.06 -20.42 -5.93
C GLN A 25 8.35 -19.66 -5.68
N ARG A 26 9.52 -20.29 -5.83
CA ARG A 26 10.83 -19.62 -5.71
C ARG A 26 11.00 -18.53 -6.76
N VAL A 27 10.65 -18.82 -8.01
CA VAL A 27 10.68 -17.83 -9.10
C VAL A 27 9.77 -16.65 -8.77
N PHE A 28 8.55 -16.92 -8.33
CA PHE A 28 7.60 -15.87 -7.94
C PHE A 28 8.13 -14.98 -6.80
N VAL A 29 8.70 -15.58 -5.75
CA VAL A 29 9.31 -14.83 -4.63
C VAL A 29 10.51 -14.02 -5.11
N GLY A 30 11.36 -14.60 -5.97
CA GLY A 30 12.50 -13.88 -6.58
C GLY A 30 12.06 -12.67 -7.39
N VAL A 31 11.03 -12.81 -8.22
CA VAL A 31 10.45 -11.68 -8.98
C VAL A 31 9.89 -10.62 -8.04
N CYS A 32 9.14 -11.00 -7.01
CA CYS A 32 8.63 -10.05 -6.02
C CYS A 32 9.75 -9.32 -5.28
N ALA A 33 10.84 -10.01 -4.91
CA ALA A 33 11.98 -9.41 -4.25
C ALA A 33 12.72 -8.41 -5.16
N LEU A 34 12.88 -8.74 -6.46
CA LEU A 34 13.45 -7.83 -7.45
C LEU A 34 12.58 -6.58 -7.64
N ILE A 35 11.27 -6.76 -7.79
CA ILE A 35 10.32 -5.64 -7.90
C ILE A 35 10.37 -4.77 -6.64
N PHE A 36 10.41 -5.38 -5.45
CA PHE A 36 10.54 -4.67 -4.18
C PHE A 36 11.82 -3.84 -4.14
N ALA A 37 12.99 -4.46 -4.41
CA ALA A 37 14.28 -3.78 -4.38
C ALA A 37 14.33 -2.63 -5.39
N ALA A 38 13.86 -2.84 -6.62
CA ALA A 38 13.78 -1.81 -7.65
C ALA A 38 12.85 -0.67 -7.22
N SER A 39 11.70 -0.98 -6.62
CA SER A 39 10.73 0.03 -6.15
C SER A 39 11.30 0.85 -4.98
N VAL A 40 12.00 0.21 -4.05
CA VAL A 40 12.70 0.90 -2.94
C VAL A 40 13.77 1.83 -3.49
N ALA A 41 14.63 1.34 -4.39
CA ALA A 41 15.69 2.16 -5.00
C ALA A 41 15.11 3.37 -5.76
N ALA A 42 14.06 3.16 -6.55
CA ALA A 42 13.39 4.23 -7.27
C ALA A 42 12.69 5.23 -6.33
N THR A 43 12.11 4.77 -5.22
CA THR A 43 11.51 5.63 -4.20
C THR A 43 12.58 6.50 -3.54
N LEU A 44 13.73 5.91 -3.16
CA LEU A 44 14.86 6.64 -2.58
C LEU A 44 15.39 7.71 -3.53
N ALA A 45 15.55 7.37 -4.81
CA ALA A 45 15.98 8.32 -5.84
C ALA A 45 14.98 9.49 -6.01
N HIS A 46 13.67 9.21 -5.98
CA HIS A 46 12.64 10.25 -6.04
C HIS A 46 12.64 11.14 -4.80
N SER A 47 12.73 10.56 -3.60
CA SER A 47 12.77 11.33 -2.36
C SER A 47 14.00 12.24 -2.30
N ALA A 48 15.17 11.76 -2.73
CA ALA A 48 16.39 12.57 -2.84
C ALA A 48 16.28 13.70 -3.88
N SER A 49 15.56 13.45 -4.99
CA SER A 49 15.32 14.46 -6.01
C SER A 49 14.30 15.51 -5.55
N MET A 50 13.31 15.11 -4.75
CA MET A 50 12.28 16.00 -4.21
C MET A 50 12.77 16.87 -3.06
N SER A 51 13.66 16.38 -2.19
CA SER A 51 14.27 17.22 -1.17
C SER A 51 15.10 18.36 -1.77
N ALA A 52 15.57 18.21 -3.01
CA ALA A 52 16.22 19.27 -3.77
C ALA A 52 15.23 20.27 -4.42
N MET A 53 13.95 19.90 -4.60
CA MET A 53 12.91 20.81 -5.07
C MET A 53 12.31 21.55 -3.87
N GLY A 54 12.55 22.85 -3.77
CA GLY A 54 12.08 23.67 -2.65
C GLY A 54 10.58 23.58 -2.39
N ALA A 55 10.18 23.80 -1.14
CA ALA A 55 8.77 23.88 -0.72
C ALA A 55 8.29 25.33 -0.69
N LEU A 56 7.02 25.55 -1.00
CA LEU A 56 6.41 26.89 -0.99
C LEU A 56 5.93 27.21 0.43
N PRO A 57 6.42 28.29 1.08
CA PRO A 57 5.92 28.70 2.39
C PRO A 57 4.46 29.17 2.29
N MET A 58 3.61 28.70 3.20
CA MET A 58 2.18 29.01 3.22
C MET A 58 1.78 29.74 4.51
N PRO A 59 0.73 30.58 4.47
CA PRO A 59 0.12 31.14 5.66
C PRO A 59 -0.25 30.03 6.67
N GLY A 60 0.09 30.23 7.94
CA GLY A 60 -0.08 29.23 8.99
C GLY A 60 1.18 28.41 9.31
N GLY A 61 2.36 28.85 8.86
CA GLY A 61 3.64 28.30 9.31
C GLY A 61 4.00 26.92 8.77
N TRP A 62 3.37 26.49 7.67
CA TRP A 62 3.64 25.21 7.01
C TRP A 62 4.12 25.44 5.57
N SER A 63 4.62 24.38 4.93
CA SER A 63 5.12 24.44 3.56
C SER A 63 4.37 23.46 2.65
N MET A 64 4.06 23.91 1.44
CA MET A 64 3.39 23.11 0.43
C MET A 64 4.41 22.50 -0.53
N SER A 65 4.31 21.19 -0.76
CA SER A 65 5.11 20.52 -1.78
C SER A 65 4.69 20.96 -3.18
N THR A 66 5.67 21.17 -4.06
CA THR A 66 5.46 21.48 -5.48
C THR A 66 4.84 20.31 -6.27
N LEU A 67 4.78 19.11 -5.68
CA LEU A 67 4.12 17.93 -6.26
C LEU A 67 2.65 18.15 -6.64
N TRP A 68 1.95 19.02 -5.91
CA TRP A 68 0.51 19.22 -6.06
C TRP A 68 0.16 20.16 -7.22
N MET A 69 1.15 20.75 -7.88
CA MET A 69 0.94 21.79 -8.89
C MET A 69 1.86 21.64 -10.09
N PRO A 70 1.42 22.08 -11.28
CA PRO A 70 2.30 22.19 -12.43
C PRO A 70 3.38 23.26 -12.17
N THR A 71 4.64 22.87 -12.33
CA THR A 71 5.75 23.81 -12.42
C THR A 71 5.78 24.46 -13.81
N CYS A 72 6.50 25.59 -13.94
CA CYS A 72 6.59 26.35 -15.19
C CYS A 72 6.89 25.43 -16.40
N GLY A 73 6.02 25.46 -17.41
CA GLY A 73 6.16 24.65 -18.63
C GLY A 73 5.65 23.21 -18.55
N ARG A 74 5.08 22.76 -17.42
CA ARG A 74 4.39 21.46 -17.32
C ARG A 74 2.87 21.62 -17.41
N THR A 75 2.22 20.70 -18.13
CA THR A 75 0.75 20.59 -18.15
C THR A 75 0.26 19.82 -16.92
N TRP A 76 -0.99 20.04 -16.51
CA TRP A 76 -1.65 19.28 -15.46
C TRP A 76 -1.60 17.77 -15.68
N ALA A 77 -1.81 17.32 -16.93
CA ALA A 77 -1.73 15.90 -17.28
C ALA A 77 -0.34 15.32 -17.05
N ARG A 78 0.73 16.06 -17.37
CA ARG A 78 2.12 15.61 -17.14
C ARG A 78 2.43 15.54 -15.65
N THR A 79 1.99 16.53 -14.87
CA THR A 79 2.14 16.52 -13.40
C THR A 79 1.40 15.34 -12.77
N ALA A 80 0.15 15.10 -13.19
CA ALA A 80 -0.65 13.96 -12.73
C ALA A 80 0.04 12.63 -13.07
N ALA A 81 0.53 12.46 -14.31
CA ALA A 81 1.25 11.26 -14.72
C ALA A 81 2.52 11.03 -13.90
N SER A 82 3.31 12.07 -13.64
CA SER A 82 4.50 11.97 -12.77
C SER A 82 4.11 11.59 -11.33
N PHE A 83 3.07 12.22 -10.77
CA PHE A 83 2.59 11.90 -9.43
C PHE A 83 2.11 10.44 -9.34
N ILE A 84 1.29 9.99 -10.29
CA ILE A 84 0.75 8.63 -10.32
C ILE A 84 1.89 7.61 -10.47
N GLY A 85 2.88 7.89 -11.34
CA GLY A 85 4.06 7.03 -11.49
C GLY A 85 4.83 6.87 -10.18
N MET A 86 5.15 7.99 -9.53
CA MET A 86 5.82 8.00 -8.23
C MET A 86 4.99 7.31 -7.15
N TRP A 87 3.68 7.59 -7.10
CA TRP A 87 2.73 6.98 -6.17
C TRP A 87 2.70 5.46 -6.30
N ILE A 88 2.65 4.94 -7.53
CA ILE A 88 2.63 3.49 -7.78
C ILE A 88 3.94 2.84 -7.34
N VAL A 89 5.09 3.44 -7.65
CA VAL A 89 6.40 2.95 -7.21
C VAL A 89 6.51 2.93 -5.68
N MET A 90 6.09 4.03 -5.05
CA MET A 90 6.05 4.13 -3.59
C MET A 90 5.12 3.08 -2.98
N MET A 91 3.89 2.97 -3.48
CA MET A 91 2.92 2.02 -2.97
C MET A 91 3.36 0.58 -3.20
N ALA A 92 4.05 0.28 -4.30
CA ALA A 92 4.69 -1.01 -4.51
C ALA A 92 5.74 -1.28 -3.43
N ALA A 93 6.64 -0.32 -3.13
CA ALA A 93 7.61 -0.48 -2.06
C ALA A 93 6.95 -0.73 -0.69
N MET A 94 5.89 0.01 -0.36
CA MET A 94 5.26 -0.09 0.96
C MET A 94 4.35 -1.31 1.10
N MET A 95 3.58 -1.66 0.07
CA MET A 95 2.50 -2.65 0.18
C MET A 95 2.93 -4.06 -0.20
N LEU A 96 3.94 -4.21 -1.06
CA LEU A 96 4.40 -5.50 -1.55
C LEU A 96 4.82 -6.47 -0.43
N PRO A 97 5.51 -6.06 0.65
CA PRO A 97 5.82 -6.94 1.79
C PRO A 97 4.59 -7.60 2.41
N SER A 98 3.47 -6.87 2.48
CA SER A 98 2.22 -7.38 3.03
C SER A 98 1.36 -8.13 2.00
N PHE A 99 1.55 -7.83 0.71
CA PHE A 99 0.80 -8.42 -0.40
C PHE A 99 1.35 -9.79 -0.81
N VAL A 100 2.68 -9.98 -0.78
CA VAL A 100 3.33 -11.25 -1.16
C VAL A 100 2.80 -12.45 -0.37
N PRO A 101 2.69 -12.42 0.97
CA PRO A 101 2.12 -13.53 1.74
C PRO A 101 0.66 -13.85 1.36
N THR A 102 -0.10 -12.83 0.96
CA THR A 102 -1.48 -13.00 0.50
C THR A 102 -1.54 -13.66 -0.88
N LEU A 103 -0.63 -13.29 -1.79
CA LEU A 103 -0.48 -13.94 -3.09
C LEU A 103 0.01 -15.38 -2.96
N LEU A 104 0.91 -15.68 -2.01
CA LEU A 104 1.34 -17.06 -1.73
C LEU A 104 0.17 -17.93 -1.27
N ARG A 105 -0.63 -17.46 -0.31
CA ARG A 105 -1.86 -18.17 0.13
C ARG A 105 -2.85 -18.39 -1.01
N TYR A 106 -3.03 -17.40 -1.89
CA TYR A 106 -3.85 -17.54 -3.09
C TYR A 106 -3.30 -18.62 -4.02
N ARG A 107 -1.99 -18.61 -4.28
CA ARG A 107 -1.33 -19.58 -5.13
C ARG A 107 -1.47 -20.98 -4.57
N ASP A 108 -1.29 -21.17 -3.25
CA ASP A 108 -1.47 -22.47 -2.59
C ASP A 108 -2.91 -22.98 -2.69
N ALA A 109 -3.90 -22.09 -2.53
CA ALA A 109 -5.32 -22.43 -2.66
C ALA A 109 -5.72 -22.89 -4.07
N VAL A 110 -5.05 -22.35 -5.10
CA VAL A 110 -5.36 -22.60 -6.52
C VAL A 110 -4.41 -23.61 -7.17
N ALA A 111 -3.27 -23.92 -6.55
CA ALA A 111 -2.20 -24.77 -7.11
C ALA A 111 -2.66 -26.18 -7.48
N SER A 112 -3.62 -26.76 -6.74
CA SER A 112 -4.16 -28.09 -7.04
C SER A 112 -5.09 -28.12 -8.26
N ARG A 113 -5.55 -26.95 -8.73
CA ARG A 113 -6.58 -26.79 -9.77
C ARG A 113 -6.06 -26.14 -11.05
N ALA A 114 -4.79 -25.73 -11.08
CA ALA A 114 -4.18 -25.02 -12.20
C ALA A 114 -2.79 -25.56 -12.50
N ASN A 115 -2.46 -25.68 -13.80
CA ASN A 115 -1.08 -25.93 -14.22
C ASN A 115 -0.19 -24.68 -13.94
N PRO A 116 1.15 -24.80 -13.97
CA PRO A 116 2.04 -23.70 -13.61
C PRO A 116 1.83 -22.42 -14.44
N GLY A 117 1.54 -22.55 -15.74
CA GLY A 117 1.28 -21.40 -16.63
C GLY A 117 -0.01 -20.67 -16.27
N ARG A 118 -1.11 -21.40 -16.09
CA ARG A 118 -2.40 -20.84 -15.66
C ARG A 118 -2.30 -20.21 -14.27
N LEU A 119 -1.55 -20.82 -13.35
CA LEU A 119 -1.31 -20.25 -12.03
C LEU A 119 -0.59 -18.91 -12.10
N ALA A 120 0.40 -18.76 -13.01
CA ALA A 120 1.08 -17.50 -13.25
C ALA A 120 0.12 -16.43 -13.79
N VAL A 121 -0.69 -16.76 -14.80
CA VAL A 121 -1.70 -15.84 -15.36
C VAL A 121 -2.71 -15.40 -14.31
N LEU A 122 -3.26 -16.32 -13.52
CA LEU A 122 -4.20 -15.98 -12.45
C LEU A 122 -3.55 -15.09 -11.38
N THR A 123 -2.30 -15.36 -11.01
CA THR A 123 -1.55 -14.50 -10.07
C THR A 123 -1.36 -13.09 -10.65
N MET A 124 -1.04 -12.98 -11.95
CA MET A 124 -0.91 -11.70 -12.64
C MET A 124 -2.24 -10.93 -12.68
N LEU A 125 -3.37 -11.61 -12.87
CA LEU A 125 -4.69 -10.98 -12.83
C LEU A 125 -5.02 -10.44 -11.43
N VAL A 126 -4.72 -11.19 -10.36
CA VAL A 126 -4.89 -10.72 -8.99
C VAL A 126 -4.03 -9.47 -8.73
N SER A 127 -2.75 -9.51 -9.12
CA SER A 127 -1.82 -8.38 -8.95
C SER A 127 -2.22 -7.17 -9.79
N GLY A 128 -2.69 -7.38 -11.03
CA GLY A 128 -3.17 -6.31 -11.90
C GLY A 128 -4.40 -5.62 -11.35
N ALA A 129 -5.39 -6.38 -10.89
CA ALA A 129 -6.57 -5.83 -10.23
C ALA A 129 -6.21 -5.05 -8.95
N TYR A 130 -5.27 -5.57 -8.16
CA TYR A 130 -4.75 -4.87 -6.98
C TYR A 130 -4.08 -3.53 -7.36
N ALA A 131 -3.25 -3.53 -8.40
CA ALA A 131 -2.60 -2.32 -8.89
C ALA A 131 -3.62 -1.28 -9.39
N VAL A 132 -4.69 -1.70 -10.08
CA VAL A 132 -5.77 -0.80 -10.52
C VAL A 132 -6.41 -0.05 -9.35
N VAL A 133 -6.67 -0.72 -8.23
CA VAL A 133 -7.22 -0.07 -7.03
C VAL A 133 -6.26 1.00 -6.48
N TRP A 134 -4.96 0.71 -6.43
CA TRP A 134 -3.97 1.67 -5.97
C TRP A 134 -3.76 2.83 -6.94
N THR A 135 -3.85 2.59 -8.25
CA THR A 135 -3.84 3.65 -9.26
C THR A 135 -5.04 4.57 -9.10
N ALA A 136 -6.24 4.01 -8.93
CA ALA A 136 -7.45 4.79 -8.70
C ALA A 136 -7.35 5.63 -7.42
N LEU A 137 -6.78 5.06 -6.34
CA LEU A 137 -6.53 5.80 -5.11
C LEU A 137 -5.52 6.94 -5.33
N GLY A 138 -4.45 6.71 -6.07
CA GLY A 138 -3.46 7.74 -6.40
C GLY A 138 -4.06 8.89 -7.22
N VAL A 139 -4.92 8.58 -8.19
CA VAL A 139 -5.67 9.59 -8.95
C VAL A 139 -6.56 10.42 -8.02
N ALA A 140 -7.30 9.78 -7.12
CA ALA A 140 -8.17 10.47 -6.17
C ALA A 140 -7.37 11.38 -5.21
N VAL A 141 -6.24 10.87 -4.69
CA VAL A 141 -5.33 11.63 -3.81
C VAL A 141 -4.73 12.82 -4.56
N PHE A 142 -4.29 12.65 -5.80
CA PHE A 142 -3.78 13.75 -6.62
C PHE A 142 -4.84 14.82 -6.85
N ALA A 143 -6.05 14.42 -7.27
CA ALA A 143 -7.14 15.36 -7.50
C ALA A 143 -7.48 16.15 -6.23
N LEU A 144 -7.59 15.47 -5.08
CA LEU A 144 -7.86 16.11 -3.80
C LEU A 144 -6.74 17.08 -3.41
N GLY A 145 -5.48 16.62 -3.43
CA GLY A 145 -4.35 17.45 -3.03
C GLY A 145 -4.12 18.64 -3.96
N ALA A 146 -4.26 18.46 -5.28
CA ALA A 146 -4.19 19.53 -6.26
C ALA A 146 -5.31 20.58 -6.06
N SER A 147 -6.53 20.12 -5.79
CA SER A 147 -7.66 21.03 -5.52
C SER A 147 -7.48 21.81 -4.23
N LEU A 148 -7.01 21.15 -3.16
CA LEU A 148 -6.70 21.78 -1.88
C LEU A 148 -5.57 22.80 -2.04
N ALA A 149 -4.51 22.45 -2.77
CA ALA A 149 -3.40 23.34 -3.06
C ALA A 149 -3.86 24.60 -3.80
N ALA A 150 -4.64 24.43 -4.87
CA ALA A 150 -5.19 25.54 -5.64
C ALA A 150 -6.11 26.45 -4.80
N LEU A 151 -6.91 25.88 -3.90
CA LEU A 151 -7.81 26.65 -3.05
C LEU A 151 -7.05 27.38 -1.93
N ALA A 152 -6.06 26.71 -1.31
CA ALA A 152 -5.23 27.30 -0.26
C ALA A 152 -4.42 28.50 -0.77
N LEU A 153 -3.96 28.47 -2.02
CA LEU A 153 -3.29 29.62 -2.65
C LEU A 153 -4.21 30.82 -2.87
N ARG A 154 -5.49 30.57 -3.13
CA ARG A 154 -6.46 31.64 -3.39
C ARG A 154 -7.01 32.24 -2.11
N TRP A 155 -7.18 31.42 -1.05
CA TRP A 155 -7.94 31.78 0.15
C TRP A 155 -7.06 31.65 1.41
N PRO A 156 -6.43 32.75 1.88
CA PRO A 156 -5.54 32.74 3.05
C PRO A 156 -6.13 32.20 4.37
N PRO A 157 -7.44 32.38 4.67
CA PRO A 157 -8.04 31.73 5.84
C PRO A 157 -8.02 30.20 5.75
N LEU A 158 -8.24 29.63 4.57
CA LEU A 158 -8.15 28.18 4.36
C LEU A 158 -6.74 27.68 4.55
N ALA A 159 -5.73 28.37 4.00
CA ALA A 159 -4.33 28.00 4.17
C ALA A 159 -3.93 27.92 5.65
N ARG A 160 -4.41 28.85 6.49
CA ARG A 160 -4.18 28.82 7.95
C ARG A 160 -4.88 27.66 8.67
N ALA A 161 -5.99 27.15 8.12
CA ALA A 161 -6.72 26.02 8.68
C ALA A 161 -6.12 24.65 8.31
N VAL A 162 -5.25 24.57 7.30
CA VAL A 162 -4.66 23.30 6.83
C VAL A 162 -3.93 22.52 7.94
N PRO A 163 -3.08 23.14 8.79
CA PRO A 163 -2.43 22.41 9.89
C PRO A 163 -3.44 21.82 10.89
N LEU A 164 -4.55 22.51 11.19
CA LEU A 164 -5.59 21.99 12.08
C LEU A 164 -6.34 20.83 11.42
N ALA A 165 -6.68 20.95 10.14
CA ALA A 165 -7.30 19.86 9.38
C ALA A 165 -6.38 18.63 9.32
N ALA A 166 -5.07 18.86 9.12
CA ALA A 166 -4.04 17.84 9.18
C ALA A 166 -4.00 17.11 10.53
N SER A 167 -3.97 17.83 11.65
CA SER A 167 -4.04 17.25 12.99
C SER A 167 -5.32 16.45 13.21
N LEU A 168 -6.47 16.94 12.73
CA LEU A 168 -7.75 16.23 12.81
C LEU A 168 -7.70 14.91 12.02
N VAL A 169 -7.11 14.91 10.82
CA VAL A 169 -6.93 13.68 10.02
C VAL A 169 -6.07 12.66 10.79
N ILE A 170 -4.97 13.10 11.42
CA ILE A 170 -4.11 12.21 12.22
C ILE A 170 -4.87 11.66 13.43
N LEU A 171 -5.65 12.48 14.14
CA LEU A 171 -6.48 12.05 15.26
C LEU A 171 -7.52 11.01 14.84
N LEU A 172 -8.26 11.27 13.76
CA LEU A 172 -9.25 10.33 13.22
C LEU A 172 -8.59 9.03 12.77
N ALA A 173 -7.46 9.11 12.07
CA ALA A 173 -6.69 7.94 11.66
C ALA A 173 -6.19 7.13 12.86
N GLY A 174 -5.72 7.79 13.91
CA GLY A 174 -5.32 7.18 15.18
C GLY A 174 -6.51 6.53 15.90
N ALA A 175 -7.67 7.17 15.94
CA ALA A 175 -8.88 6.62 16.55
C ALA A 175 -9.41 5.38 15.78
N LEU A 176 -9.35 5.41 14.45
CA LEU A 176 -9.73 4.27 13.59
C LEU A 176 -8.92 3.00 13.90
N GLN A 177 -7.69 3.15 14.42
CA GLN A 177 -6.86 2.02 14.83
C GLN A 177 -7.47 1.18 15.96
N PHE A 178 -8.28 1.79 16.83
CA PHE A 178 -8.94 1.11 17.94
C PHE A 178 -10.28 0.48 17.56
N SER A 179 -10.77 0.75 16.35
CA SER A 179 -12.11 0.33 15.93
C SER A 179 -12.25 -1.19 15.79
N THR A 180 -13.41 -1.72 16.20
CA THR A 180 -13.79 -3.13 15.96
C THR A 180 -13.88 -3.45 14.47
N TRP A 181 -14.23 -2.44 13.66
CA TRP A 181 -14.20 -2.51 12.20
C TRP A 181 -12.81 -2.85 11.66
N LYS A 182 -11.75 -2.18 12.13
CA LYS A 182 -10.38 -2.46 11.70
C LYS A 182 -9.95 -3.86 12.12
N ALA A 183 -10.22 -4.25 13.37
CA ALA A 183 -9.90 -5.58 13.87
C ALA A 183 -10.57 -6.70 13.03
N ARG A 184 -11.85 -6.52 12.67
CA ARG A 184 -12.58 -7.46 11.80
C ARG A 184 -11.97 -7.55 10.41
N ARG A 185 -11.61 -6.42 9.79
CA ARG A 185 -10.97 -6.41 8.46
C ARG A 185 -9.61 -7.10 8.46
N LEU A 186 -8.79 -6.87 9.48
CA LEU A 186 -7.50 -7.56 9.62
C LEU A 186 -7.70 -9.08 9.70
N ALA A 187 -8.68 -9.55 10.49
CA ALA A 187 -9.01 -10.97 10.58
C ALA A 187 -9.50 -11.54 9.23
N CYS A 188 -10.43 -10.85 8.56
CA CYS A 188 -10.96 -11.28 7.25
C CYS A 188 -9.88 -11.33 6.17
N SER A 189 -8.93 -10.40 6.17
CA SER A 189 -7.84 -10.35 5.19
C SER A 189 -6.86 -11.54 5.28
N ARG A 190 -6.92 -12.32 6.36
CA ARG A 190 -6.09 -13.52 6.57
C ARG A 190 -6.79 -14.82 6.22
N ALA A 191 -8.11 -14.79 6.02
CA ALA A 191 -8.87 -15.96 5.66
C ALA A 191 -8.38 -16.52 4.32
N THR A 192 -8.20 -17.84 4.25
CA THR A 192 -7.82 -18.52 3.02
C THR A 192 -8.98 -18.50 2.03
N PRO A 193 -8.77 -18.01 0.80
CA PRO A 193 -9.83 -18.00 -0.20
C PRO A 193 -10.11 -19.42 -0.70
N SER A 194 -11.37 -19.85 -0.67
CA SER A 194 -11.85 -21.03 -1.41
C SER A 194 -12.39 -20.59 -2.77
N LEU A 195 -11.50 -20.27 -3.71
CA LEU A 195 -11.90 -19.73 -5.02
C LEU A 195 -11.77 -20.75 -6.16
N PRO A 196 -12.67 -20.69 -7.16
CA PRO A 196 -12.45 -21.34 -8.45
C PRO A 196 -11.17 -20.81 -9.12
N ALA A 197 -10.51 -21.66 -9.93
CA ALA A 197 -9.33 -21.29 -10.72
C ALA A 197 -9.72 -20.50 -11.99
N ASP A 198 -10.59 -19.52 -11.85
CA ASP A 198 -11.16 -18.71 -12.93
C ASP A 198 -10.56 -17.29 -12.95
N ALA A 199 -10.43 -16.73 -14.15
CA ALA A 199 -9.93 -15.38 -14.39
C ALA A 199 -10.84 -14.30 -13.78
N ALA A 200 -12.16 -14.43 -13.87
CA ALA A 200 -13.08 -13.46 -13.27
C ALA A 200 -13.03 -13.53 -11.74
N CYS A 201 -12.95 -14.73 -11.16
CA CYS A 201 -12.70 -14.92 -9.73
C CYS A 201 -11.36 -14.31 -9.28
N ALA A 202 -10.28 -14.51 -10.05
CA ALA A 202 -8.97 -13.93 -9.77
C ALA A 202 -9.01 -12.40 -9.78
N TRP A 203 -9.62 -11.80 -10.81
CA TRP A 203 -9.78 -10.35 -10.92
C TRP A 203 -10.59 -9.76 -9.76
N ARG A 204 -11.77 -10.32 -9.46
CA ARG A 204 -12.61 -9.88 -8.33
C ARG A 204 -11.89 -10.02 -6.99
N TYR A 205 -11.11 -11.09 -6.82
CA TYR A 205 -10.32 -11.29 -5.62
C TYR A 205 -9.22 -10.23 -5.46
N GLY A 206 -8.51 -9.90 -6.54
CA GLY A 206 -7.52 -8.82 -6.54
C GLY A 206 -8.12 -7.45 -6.21
N LEU A 207 -9.29 -7.12 -6.80
CA LEU A 207 -10.02 -5.89 -6.47
C LEU A 207 -10.42 -5.85 -4.99
N ARG A 208 -10.99 -6.96 -4.48
CA ARG A 208 -11.41 -7.06 -3.08
C ARG A 208 -10.24 -6.88 -2.12
N ILE A 209 -9.11 -7.57 -2.35
CA ILE A 209 -7.92 -7.37 -1.53
C ILE A 209 -7.40 -5.94 -1.65
N GLY A 210 -7.40 -5.35 -2.84
CA GLY A 210 -7.00 -3.95 -3.03
C GLY A 210 -7.82 -3.01 -2.16
N ILE A 211 -9.14 -3.14 -2.19
CA ILE A 211 -10.07 -2.33 -1.41
C ILE A 211 -9.91 -2.59 0.09
N ASP A 212 -9.84 -3.86 0.51
CA ASP A 212 -9.64 -4.23 1.91
C ASP A 212 -8.28 -3.76 2.45
N CYS A 213 -7.23 -3.77 1.60
CA CYS A 213 -5.94 -3.16 1.88
C CYS A 213 -6.08 -1.67 2.07
N GLY A 214 -6.54 -0.94 1.07
CA GLY A 214 -6.70 0.51 1.12
C GLY A 214 -7.56 0.98 2.29
N ALA A 215 -8.66 0.29 2.59
CA ALA A 215 -9.51 0.63 3.74
C ALA A 215 -8.80 0.41 5.09
N CYS A 216 -8.01 -0.65 5.22
CA CYS A 216 -7.34 -0.99 6.48
C CYS A 216 -6.10 -0.12 6.75
N CYS A 217 -5.29 0.16 5.72
CA CYS A 217 -4.11 1.01 5.85
C CYS A 217 -4.40 2.49 5.57
N GLY A 218 -5.59 2.83 5.08
CA GLY A 218 -5.96 4.19 4.66
C GLY A 218 -5.72 5.26 5.73
N GLY A 219 -5.92 4.94 7.01
CA GLY A 219 -5.58 5.85 8.10
C GLY A 219 -4.07 6.16 8.17
N LEU A 220 -3.21 5.14 8.09
CA LEU A 220 -1.76 5.33 8.08
C LEU A 220 -1.26 5.99 6.80
N THR A 221 -1.87 5.66 5.66
CA THR A 221 -1.60 6.34 4.39
C THR A 221 -2.02 7.81 4.44
N ALA A 222 -3.14 8.14 5.09
CA ALA A 222 -3.58 9.52 5.28
C ALA A 222 -2.61 10.30 6.18
N ILE A 223 -2.12 9.69 7.27
CA ILE A 223 -1.06 10.27 8.11
C ILE A 223 0.18 10.55 7.27
N LEU A 224 0.65 9.57 6.49
CA LEU A 224 1.80 9.75 5.61
C LEU A 224 1.60 10.90 4.61
N LEU A 225 0.41 11.01 4.02
CA LEU A 225 0.08 12.06 3.06
C LEU A 225 0.10 13.46 3.67
N VAL A 226 -0.41 13.58 4.89
CA VAL A 226 -0.56 14.86 5.59
C VAL A 226 0.75 15.33 6.21
N VAL A 227 1.51 14.43 6.81
CA VAL A 227 2.78 14.78 7.47
C VAL A 227 3.89 14.98 6.43
N GLY A 228 3.89 14.19 5.36
CA GLY A 228 4.82 14.36 4.25
C GLY A 228 5.14 13.06 3.56
N MET A 229 4.76 12.95 2.28
CA MET A 229 5.11 11.81 1.43
C MET A 229 6.63 11.69 1.19
N THR A 230 7.40 12.75 1.46
CA THR A 230 8.85 12.79 1.25
C THR A 230 9.67 12.37 2.48
N ASP A 231 9.03 12.17 3.64
CA ASP A 231 9.71 11.77 4.88
C ASP A 231 10.01 10.26 4.85
N LEU A 232 11.24 9.92 4.45
CA LEU A 232 11.73 8.54 4.36
C LEU A 232 11.61 7.75 5.68
N PRO A 233 12.04 8.29 6.84
CA PRO A 233 11.78 7.66 8.14
C PRO A 233 10.31 7.35 8.39
N LEU A 234 9.40 8.29 8.11
CA LEU A 234 7.97 8.09 8.29
C LEU A 234 7.42 7.04 7.32
N MET A 235 7.84 7.05 6.06
CA MET A 235 7.48 6.02 5.07
C MET A 235 7.90 4.63 5.54
N ALA A 236 9.13 4.49 6.04
CA ALA A 236 9.64 3.23 6.59
C ALA A 236 8.83 2.79 7.81
N ALA A 237 8.55 3.71 8.74
CA ALA A 237 7.75 3.45 9.93
C ALA A 237 6.31 3.01 9.57
N VAL A 238 5.65 3.71 8.64
CA VAL A 238 4.31 3.35 8.16
C VAL A 238 4.32 2.01 7.44
N THR A 239 5.34 1.72 6.64
CA THR A 239 5.50 0.41 5.97
C THR A 239 5.64 -0.71 6.99
N ALA A 240 6.50 -0.53 8.00
CA ALA A 240 6.69 -1.47 9.08
C ALA A 240 5.39 -1.66 9.88
N ALA A 241 4.69 -0.58 10.19
CA ALA A 241 3.40 -0.60 10.89
C ALA A 241 2.33 -1.41 10.10
N ILE A 242 2.13 -1.10 8.82
CA ILE A 242 1.17 -1.83 7.96
C ILE A 242 1.53 -3.31 7.85
N THR A 243 2.81 -3.60 7.69
CA THR A 243 3.31 -4.98 7.61
C THR A 243 3.09 -5.72 8.93
N ALA A 244 3.39 -5.09 10.05
CA ALA A 244 3.20 -5.65 11.38
C ALA A 244 1.70 -5.90 11.68
N GLU A 245 0.81 -4.96 11.37
CA GLU A 245 -0.64 -5.15 11.53
C GLU A 245 -1.15 -6.38 10.74
N ARG A 246 -0.64 -6.56 9.52
CA ARG A 246 -1.08 -7.63 8.62
C ARG A 246 -0.50 -8.98 8.98
N LEU A 247 0.76 -9.05 9.39
CA LEU A 247 1.48 -10.31 9.60
C LEU A 247 1.50 -10.77 11.06
N ALA A 248 1.32 -9.89 12.05
CA ALA A 248 1.36 -10.29 13.45
C ALA A 248 0.21 -11.25 13.79
N PRO A 249 0.43 -12.27 14.65
CA PRO A 249 -0.62 -13.18 15.10
C PRO A 249 -1.85 -12.43 15.64
N ASP A 250 -1.61 -11.38 16.44
CA ASP A 250 -2.65 -10.46 16.92
C ASP A 250 -2.48 -9.05 16.31
N GLY A 251 -2.95 -8.91 15.07
CA GLY A 251 -2.91 -7.63 14.36
C GLY A 251 -3.75 -6.55 15.03
N ALA A 252 -4.76 -6.91 15.83
CA ALA A 252 -5.59 -5.95 16.53
C ALA A 252 -4.83 -5.29 17.68
N ARG A 253 -4.03 -6.05 18.45
CA ARG A 253 -3.12 -5.47 19.47
C ARG A 253 -2.08 -4.55 18.84
N VAL A 254 -1.46 -4.98 17.73
CA VAL A 254 -0.49 -4.14 17.00
C VAL A 254 -1.13 -2.85 16.48
N ALA A 255 -2.30 -2.93 15.87
CA ALA A 255 -3.07 -1.77 15.42
C ALA A 255 -3.34 -0.78 16.57
N ARG A 256 -3.80 -1.26 17.73
CA ARG A 256 -4.02 -0.40 18.91
C ARG A 256 -2.75 0.29 19.40
N ALA A 257 -1.61 -0.42 19.43
CA ALA A 257 -0.33 0.17 19.81
C ALA A 257 0.09 1.29 18.82
N ILE A 258 -0.05 1.04 17.52
CA ILE A 258 0.20 2.05 16.48
C ILE A 258 -0.76 3.24 16.63
N GLY A 259 -2.03 2.98 16.93
CA GLY A 259 -3.03 4.00 17.24
C GLY A 259 -2.63 4.89 18.41
N ALA A 260 -2.14 4.31 19.50
CA ALA A 260 -1.68 5.05 20.66
C ALA A 260 -0.48 5.96 20.31
N ILE A 261 0.48 5.45 19.53
CA ILE A 261 1.62 6.23 19.03
C ILE A 261 1.15 7.39 18.15
N ALA A 262 0.23 7.12 17.22
CA ALA A 262 -0.31 8.15 16.32
C ALA A 262 -1.07 9.25 17.09
N LEU A 263 -1.87 8.88 18.10
CA LEU A 263 -2.57 9.84 18.97
C LEU A 263 -1.58 10.66 19.81
N GLY A 264 -0.53 10.03 20.34
CA GLY A 264 0.54 10.73 21.07
C GLY A 264 1.27 11.76 20.18
N GLY A 265 1.60 11.36 18.94
CA GLY A 265 2.19 12.27 17.95
C GLY A 265 1.27 13.43 17.57
N ALA A 266 -0.03 13.17 17.39
CA ALA A 266 -1.03 14.21 17.12
C ALA A 266 -1.13 15.22 18.27
N GLY A 267 -1.10 14.75 19.53
CA GLY A 267 -1.10 15.61 20.70
C GLY A 267 0.12 16.54 20.75
N LEU A 268 1.31 16.03 20.46
CA LEU A 268 2.53 16.84 20.39
C LEU A 268 2.46 17.91 19.30
N LEU A 269 1.93 17.57 18.12
CA LEU A 269 1.76 18.52 17.01
C LEU A 269 0.73 19.60 17.35
N LEU A 270 -0.37 19.25 18.01
CA LEU A 270 -1.39 20.20 18.44
C LEU A 270 -0.84 21.19 19.47
N VAL A 271 -0.06 20.71 20.45
CA VAL A 271 0.61 21.56 21.45
C VAL A 271 1.56 22.56 20.76
N ARG A 272 2.34 22.10 19.77
CA ARG A 272 3.24 22.98 19.01
C ARG A 272 2.49 24.01 18.17
N ALA A 273 1.36 23.63 17.57
CA ALA A 273 0.54 24.55 16.78
C ALA A 273 -0.10 25.64 17.66
N ILE A 274 -0.54 25.30 18.87
CA ILE A 274 -1.09 26.26 19.83
C ILE A 274 0.01 27.16 20.39
N ALA A 275 1.21 26.63 20.64
CA ALA A 275 2.33 27.43 21.16
C ALA A 275 2.95 28.40 20.12
N ALA A 276 2.67 28.21 18.83
CA ALA A 276 3.21 29.01 17.73
C ALA A 276 2.19 30.00 17.12
N GLY A 277 0.93 29.97 17.57
CA GLY A 277 -0.14 30.89 17.15
C GLY A 277 -0.38 31.97 18.19
#